data_AF-A0A1X0RY64-F1
#
_entry.id   AF-A0A1X0RY64-F1
#
_cell.length_a   1.000
_cell.length_b   1.000
_cell.length_c   1.000
_cell.angle_alpha   90.00
_cell.angle_beta   90.00
_cell.angle_gamma   90.00
#
_symmetry.space_group_name_H-M   'P 1'
#
loop_
_entity.id
_entity.type
_entity.pdbx_description
1 polymer ?
#
loop_
_entity_poly.entity_id
_entity_poly.type
_entity_poly.pdbx_seq_one_letter_code
_entity_poly.pdbx_strand_id
1 'polypeptide(L)' 'IDNVAKSIAYVLPCHQERIKYLKEDGHKIVVYCRKFIVNKDRNVRTRLMQRMVDRLFERSLVEKVFVSPCV' A
#
# COMPACT_ATOMS: atom_id res chain seq x y z
N ILE A 1 -1.37 -8.33 22.23
CA ILE A 1 -2.21 -8.95 21.17
C ILE A 1 -3.35 -8.00 20.79
N ASP A 2 -3.98 -7.33 21.75
CA ASP A 2 -5.09 -6.40 21.54
C ASP A 2 -4.85 -5.25 20.55
N ASN A 3 -3.66 -4.64 20.52
CA ASN A 3 -3.38 -3.56 19.56
C ASN A 3 -3.35 -4.04 18.11
N VAL A 4 -2.91 -5.28 17.86
CA VAL A 4 -2.93 -5.86 16.51
C VAL A 4 -4.37 -6.18 16.10
N ALA A 5 -5.15 -6.76 17.01
CA ALA A 5 -6.57 -7.03 16.80
C ALA A 5 -7.36 -5.74 16.50
N LYS A 6 -7.13 -4.66 17.25
CA LYS A 6 -7.76 -3.35 17.00
C LYS A 6 -7.36 -2.75 15.64
N SER A 7 -6.10 -2.83 15.25
CA SER A 7 -5.67 -2.35 13.92
C SER A 7 -6.32 -3.12 12.77
N ILE A 8 -6.49 -4.44 12.93
CA ILE A 8 -7.14 -5.27 11.91
C ILE A 8 -8.65 -5.01 11.87
N ALA A 9 -9.30 -4.96 13.04
CA ALA A 9 -10.75 -4.86 13.14
C ALA A 9 -11.30 -3.47 12.82
N TYR A 10 -10.54 -2.40 13.13
CA TYR A 10 -11.05 -1.03 13.02
C TYR A 10 -10.23 -0.15 12.07
N VAL A 11 -8.89 -0.15 12.18
CA VAL A 11 -8.08 0.79 11.40
C VAL A 11 -8.14 0.47 9.90
N LEU A 12 -8.02 -0.80 9.52
CA LEU A 12 -8.08 -1.18 8.11
C LEU A 12 -9.47 -0.92 7.49
N PRO A 13 -10.59 -1.37 8.08
CA PRO A 13 -11.93 -1.11 7.53
C PRO A 13 -12.27 0.38 7.44
N CYS A 14 -12.02 1.17 8.50
CA CYS A 14 -12.31 2.60 8.48
C CYS A 14 -11.47 3.34 7.42
N HIS A 15 -10.22 2.91 7.22
CA HIS A 15 -9.38 3.49 6.18
C HIS A 15 -9.89 3.13 4.77
N GLN A 16 -10.41 1.92 4.57
CA GLN A 16 -11.00 1.51 3.30
C GLN A 16 -12.31 2.26 3.01
N GLU A 17 -13.17 2.48 4.01
CA GLU A 17 -14.40 3.27 3.88
C GLU A 17 -14.09 4.71 3.47
N ARG A 18 -13.10 5.34 4.11
CA ARG A 18 -12.67 6.70 3.74
C ARG A 18 -12.16 6.77 2.30
N ILE A 19 -11.42 5.76 1.84
CA ILE A 19 -10.95 5.68 0.45
C ILE A 19 -12.12 5.52 -0.52
N LYS A 20 -13.13 4.70 -0.19
CA LYS A 20 -14.33 4.53 -1.01
C LYS A 20 -15.10 5.83 -1.15
N TYR A 21 -15.32 6.55 -0.04
CA TYR A 21 -15.97 7.86 -0.07
C TYR A 21 -15.26 8.84 -1.02
N LEU A 22 -13.93 8.92 -0.95
CA LEU A 22 -13.16 9.78 -1.86
C LEU A 22 -13.34 9.41 -3.33
N LYS A 23 -13.44 8.11 -3.64
CA LYS A 23 -13.70 7.63 -5.00
C LYS A 23 -15.11 7.94 -5.47
N GLU A 24 -16.10 7.80 -4.61
CA GLU A 24 -17.50 8.15 -4.90
C GLU A 24 -17.63 9.66 -5.21
N ASP A 25 -16.84 10.48 -4.52
CA ASP A 25 -16.70 11.93 -4.77
C ASP A 25 -15.86 12.26 -6.04
N GLY A 26 -15.47 11.24 -6.81
CA GLY A 26 -14.77 11.39 -8.09
C GLY A 26 -13.24 11.53 -8.00
N HIS A 27 -12.63 11.34 -6.84
CA HIS A 27 -11.19 11.42 -6.68
C HIS A 27 -10.48 10.13 -7.12
N LYS A 28 -9.31 10.30 -7.76
CA LYS A 28 -8.43 9.19 -8.12
C LYS A 28 -7.40 8.93 -7.03
N ILE A 29 -7.30 7.68 -6.61
CA ILE A 29 -6.38 7.30 -5.54
C ILE A 29 -5.08 6.77 -6.15
N VAL A 30 -4.05 7.60 -6.04
CA VAL A 30 -2.70 7.33 -6.57
C VAL A 30 -1.72 7.25 -5.40
N VAL A 31 -0.91 6.19 -5.38
CA VAL A 31 0.11 5.99 -4.33
C VAL A 31 1.50 6.01 -4.92
N TYR A 32 2.42 6.64 -4.20
CA TYR A 32 3.84 6.58 -4.46
C TYR A 32 4.52 5.66 -3.43
N CYS A 33 5.31 4.71 -3.90
CA CYS A 33 6.06 3.82 -3.03
C CYS A 33 7.57 3.84 -3.37
N ARG A 34 8.39 3.86 -2.33
CA ARG A 34 9.84 3.83 -2.41
C ARG A 34 10.38 2.87 -1.35
N LYS A 35 11.31 2.00 -1.74
CA LYS A 35 11.98 1.06 -0.84
C LYS A 35 13.43 1.50 -0.69
N PHE A 36 13.84 1.81 0.53
CA PHE A 36 15.23 2.17 0.81
C PHE A 36 16.17 0.97 0.56
N ILE A 37 17.44 1.25 0.20
CA ILE A 37 18.44 0.22 -0.08
C ILE A 37 18.90 -0.38 1.26
N VAL A 38 18.22 -1.42 1.71
CA VAL A 38 18.60 -2.19 2.91
C VAL A 38 19.36 -3.47 2.52
N ASN A 39 19.15 -3.97 1.30
CA ASN A 39 19.77 -5.19 0.79
C ASN A 39 20.40 -4.92 -0.58
N LYS A 40 21.63 -5.43 -0.79
CA LYS A 40 22.36 -5.25 -2.06
C LYS A 40 21.78 -6.12 -3.18
N ASP A 41 21.05 -7.18 -2.85
CA ASP A 41 20.43 -8.05 -3.85
C ASP A 41 19.22 -7.37 -4.52
N ARG A 42 19.41 -7.05 -5.80
CA ARG A 42 18.42 -6.40 -6.66
C ARG A 42 17.16 -7.26 -6.84
N ASN A 43 17.28 -8.59 -6.95
CA ASN A 43 16.15 -9.49 -7.18
C ASN A 43 15.27 -9.58 -5.94
N VAL A 44 15.88 -9.69 -4.76
CA VAL A 44 15.15 -9.66 -3.49
C VAL A 44 14.42 -8.33 -3.32
N ARG A 45 15.07 -7.21 -3.65
CA ARG A 45 14.48 -5.86 -3.57
C ARG A 45 13.28 -5.72 -4.50
N THR A 46 13.40 -6.12 -5.77
CA THR A 46 12.31 -6.08 -6.74
C THR A 46 11.13 -6.93 -6.27
N ARG A 47 11.37 -8.16 -5.79
CA ARG A 47 10.31 -9.03 -5.27
C ARG A 47 9.60 -8.43 -4.05
N LEU A 48 10.34 -7.82 -3.14
CA LEU A 48 9.76 -7.17 -1.96
C LEU A 48 8.99 -5.89 -2.31
N MET A 49 9.41 -5.19 -3.36
CA MET A 49 8.70 -4.03 -3.89
C MET A 49 7.39 -4.46 -4.56
N GLN A 50 7.43 -5.51 -5.39
CA GLN A 50 6.23 -6.05 -6.02
C GLN A 50 5.19 -6.47 -4.96
N ARG A 51 5.60 -7.20 -3.92
CA ARG A 51 4.72 -7.56 -2.80
C ARG A 51 4.10 -6.35 -2.08
N MET A 52 4.79 -5.21 -2.03
CA MET A 52 4.20 -3.98 -1.50
C MET A 52 3.15 -3.42 -2.44
N VAL A 53 3.42 -3.39 -3.75
CA VAL A 53 2.46 -2.95 -4.77
C VAL A 53 1.20 -3.81 -4.71
N ASP A 54 1.34 -5.14 -4.67
CA ASP A 54 0.20 -6.07 -4.64
C ASP A 54 -0.69 -5.79 -3.41
N ARG A 55 -0.08 -5.59 -2.23
CA ARG A 55 -0.82 -5.24 -1.00
C ARG A 55 -1.53 -3.89 -1.08
N LEU A 56 -0.96 -2.92 -1.78
CA LEU A 56 -1.61 -1.61 -1.97
C LEU A 56 -2.87 -1.74 -2.84
N PHE A 57 -2.82 -2.56 -3.89
CA PHE A 57 -4.01 -2.85 -4.69
C PHE A 57 -5.06 -3.65 -3.92
N GLU A 58 -4.65 -4.69 -3.20
CA GLU A 58 -5.56 -5.53 -2.41
C GLU A 58 -6.24 -4.78 -1.26
N ARG A 59 -5.49 -3.93 -0.54
CA ARG A 59 -5.96 -3.36 0.74
C ARG A 59 -6.34 -1.90 0.65
N SER A 60 -5.70 -1.13 -0.21
CA SER A 60 -5.87 0.33 -0.27
C SER A 60 -6.69 0.78 -1.48
N LEU A 61 -7.26 -0.15 -2.25
CA LEU A 61 -8.14 0.14 -3.40
C LEU A 61 -7.53 1.18 -4.35
N VAL A 62 -6.21 1.17 -4.54
CA VAL A 62 -5.52 2.18 -5.35
C VAL A 62 -5.78 1.95 -6.84
N GLU A 63 -5.81 3.02 -7.63
CA GLU A 63 -5.93 2.91 -9.10
C GLU A 63 -4.57 2.83 -9.77
N LYS A 64 -3.56 3.49 -9.19
CA LYS A 64 -2.22 3.52 -9.74
C LYS A 64 -1.19 3.59 -8.64
N VAL A 65 -0.10 2.86 -8.85
CA VAL A 65 1.07 2.91 -7.98
C VAL A 65 2.28 3.34 -8.79
N PHE A 66 2.91 4.43 -8.36
CA PHE A 66 4.22 4.83 -8.85
C PHE A 66 5.29 4.27 -7.92
N VAL A 67 6.28 3.63 -8.52
CA VAL A 67 7.34 2.96 -7.78
C VAL A 67 8.67 3.61 -8.14
N SER A 68 9.44 3.99 -7.13
CA SER A 68 10.85 4.33 -7.31
C SER A 68 11.71 3.14 -6.84
N PRO A 69 12.22 2.33 -7.77
CA PRO A 69 13.29 1.40 -7.42
C PRO A 69 14.51 2.25 -7.10
N CYS A 70 14.90 2.32 -5.82
CA CYS A 70 16.22 2.86 -5.50
C CYS A 70 17.24 2.02 -6.29
N VAL A 71 18.03 2.68 -7.14
CA VAL A 71 19.04 2.04 -7.99
C VAL A 71 20.23 1.69 -7.10
#